data_AF-A0A966MEK3-F1
#
_entry.id   AF-A0A966MEK3-F1
#
_cell.length_a   1.000
_cell.length_b   1.000
_cell.length_c   1.000
_cell.angle_alpha   90.00
_cell.angle_beta   90.00
_cell.angle_gamma   90.00
#
_symmetry.space_group_name_H-M   'P 1'
#
loop_
_entity.id
_entity.type
_entity.pdbx_description
1 polymer ?
#
loop_
_entity_poly.entity_id
_entity_poly.type
_entity_poly.pdbx_seq_one_letter_code
_entity_poly.pdbx_strand_id
1 'polypeptide(L)' 'LYGGSVNAENAASIFAVDHVGGALVGGASLDAAAFDSICDSARSQMLKSG' A
#
# COMPACT_ATOMS: atom_id res chain seq x y z
N LEU A 1 2.10 -9.65 4.93
CA LEU A 1 0.90 -9.28 4.14
C LEU A 1 -0.12 -8.66 5.08
N TYR A 2 -0.67 -7.49 4.76
CA TYR A 2 -1.71 -6.81 5.52
C TYR A 2 -3.09 -7.00 4.85
N GLY A 3 -4.09 -7.44 5.62
CA GLY A 3 -5.45 -7.75 5.12
C GLY A 3 -6.56 -6.80 5.57
N GLY A 4 -6.22 -5.72 6.27
CA GLY A 4 -7.20 -4.69 6.66
C GLY A 4 -7.51 -3.73 5.52
N SER A 5 -8.36 -2.72 5.78
CA SER A 5 -8.71 -1.71 4.77
C SER A 5 -7.49 -0.88 4.37
N VAL A 6 -7.18 -0.85 3.07
CA VAL A 6 -6.09 -0.07 2.49
C VAL A 6 -6.66 0.95 1.52
N ASN A 7 -6.21 2.19 1.64
CA ASN A 7 -6.55 3.31 0.78
C ASN A 7 -5.32 4.21 0.56
N ALA A 8 -5.45 5.23 -0.29
CA ALA A 8 -4.35 6.13 -0.61
C ALA A 8 -3.82 6.92 0.60
N GLU A 9 -4.65 7.14 1.63
CA GLU A 9 -4.30 7.91 2.82
C GLU A 9 -3.44 7.09 3.80
N ASN A 10 -3.68 5.79 3.89
CA ASN A 10 -3.05 4.92 4.89
C ASN A 10 -1.96 3.99 4.33
N ALA A 11 -1.89 3.81 3.01
CA ALA A 11 -0.96 2.87 2.37
C ALA A 11 0.50 3.13 2.76
N ALA A 12 0.95 4.38 2.75
CA ALA A 12 2.33 4.74 3.09
C ALA A 12 2.71 4.29 4.52
N SER A 13 1.83 4.54 5.49
CA SER A 13 2.04 4.14 6.88
C SER A 13 1.99 2.62 7.05
N ILE A 14 1.09 1.93 6.33
CA ILE A 14 0.98 0.46 6.38
C ILE A 14 2.25 -0.19 5.84
N PHE A 15 2.74 0.26 4.69
CA PHE A 15 3.97 -0.28 4.08
C PHE A 15 5.25 0.16 4.83
N ALA A 16 5.17 1.12 5.76
CA ALA A 16 6.28 1.48 6.64
C ALA A 16 6.48 0.49 7.80
N VAL A 17 5.48 -0.36 8.09
CA VAL A 17 5.55 -1.30 9.19
C VAL A 17 6.49 -2.45 8.83
N ASP A 18 7.46 -2.72 9.69
CA ASP A 18 8.38 -3.85 9.53
C ASP A 18 7.61 -5.15 9.30
N HIS A 19 8.13 -5.98 8.39
CA HIS A 19 7.53 -7.25 7.96
C HIS A 19 6.20 -7.17 7.19
N VAL A 20 5.68 -5.97 6.89
CA VAL A 20 4.57 -5.82 5.94
C VAL A 20 5.10 -5.83 4.50
N GLY A 21 5.23 -7.02 3.92
CA GLY A 21 5.68 -7.20 2.53
C GLY A 21 4.62 -6.96 1.44
N GLY A 22 3.44 -6.45 1.78
CA GLY A 22 2.33 -6.29 0.83
C GLY A 22 0.98 -6.10 1.51
N ALA A 23 -0.05 -5.73 0.73
CA ALA A 23 -1.41 -5.49 1.21
C ALA A 23 -2.48 -6.09 0.29
N LEU A 24 -3.63 -6.47 0.85
CA LEU A 24 -4.84 -6.86 0.11
C LEU A 24 -5.79 -5.67 0.05
N VAL A 25 -5.92 -5.07 -1.14
CA VAL A 25 -6.73 -3.86 -1.34
C VAL A 25 -8.17 -4.23 -1.67
N GLY A 26 -9.11 -3.74 -0.86
CA GLY A 26 -10.55 -3.94 -1.06
C GLY A 26 -11.14 -2.92 -2.03
N GLY A 27 -12.17 -2.17 -1.60
CA GLY A 27 -12.91 -1.23 -2.48
C GLY A 27 -12.05 -0.19 -3.20
N ALA A 28 -10.91 0.22 -2.65
CA ALA A 28 -9.98 1.14 -3.30
C ALA A 28 -9.32 0.55 -4.57
N SER A 29 -9.38 -0.77 -4.79
CA SER A 29 -8.91 -1.41 -6.03
C SER A 29 -9.84 -1.16 -7.22
N LEU A 30 -11.07 -0.69 -6.98
CA LEU A 30 -12.05 -0.41 -8.03
C LEU A 30 -11.90 1.00 -8.64
N ASP A 31 -11.04 1.84 -8.06
CA ASP A 31 -10.67 3.15 -8.58
C ASP A 31 -9.20 3.10 -9.01
N ALA A 32 -8.95 3.30 -10.30
CA ALA A 32 -7.61 3.21 -10.87
C ALA A 32 -6.64 4.23 -10.25
N ALA A 33 -7.07 5.46 -9.98
CA ALA A 33 -6.20 6.50 -9.42
C ALA A 33 -5.88 6.21 -7.96
N ALA A 34 -6.87 5.70 -7.20
CA ALA A 34 -6.65 5.26 -5.83
C ALA A 34 -5.70 4.05 -5.78
N PHE A 35 -5.90 3.07 -6.66
CA PHE A 35 -5.06 1.88 -6.71
C PHE A 35 -3.62 2.19 -7.12
N ASP A 36 -3.42 3.07 -8.11
CA ASP A 36 -2.10 3.53 -8.55
C ASP A 36 -1.35 4.22 -7.39
N SER A 37 -2.03 5.08 -6.63
CA SER A 37 -1.47 5.74 -5.44
C SER A 37 -1.02 4.74 -4.35
N ILE A 38 -1.75 3.63 -4.18
CA ILE A 38 -1.39 2.55 -3.25
C ILE A 38 -0.15 1.79 -3.75
N CYS A 39 -0.10 1.47 -5.04
CA CYS A 39 1.06 0.83 -5.67
C CYS A 39 2.33 1.70 -5.56
N ASP A 40 2.19 3.00 -5.78
CA ASP A 40 3.27 3.98 -5.63
C ASP A 40 3.80 4.06 -4.19
N SER A 41 2.90 3.98 -3.21
CA SER A 41 3.27 3.89 -1.79
C SER A 41 4.08 2.62 -1.52
N ALA A 42 3.65 1.47 -2.04
CA ALA A 42 4.38 0.20 -1.89
C ALA A 42 5.77 0.27 -2.53
N ARG A 43 5.86 0.76 -3.78
CA ARG A 43 7.12 0.93 -4.52
C ARG A 43 8.09 1.83 -3.75
N SER A 44 7.59 2.95 -3.23
CA SER A 44 8.40 3.93 -2.50
C SER A 44 9.00 3.36 -1.23
N GLN A 45 8.31 2.43 -0.54
CA GLN A 45 8.88 1.78 0.64
C GLN A 45 9.90 0.71 0.29
N MET A 46 9.67 -0.09 -0.76
CA MET A 46 10.66 -1.08 -1.23
C MET A 46 11.98 -0.43 -1.64
N LEU A 47 11.95 0.76 -2.24
CA LEU A 47 13.15 1.52 -2.61
C LEU A 47 13.94 2.07 -1.42
N LYS A 48 13.30 2.29 -0.26
CA LYS A 48 13.98 2.79 0.95
C LYS A 48 14.67 1.69 1.75
N SER A 49 14.25 0.44 1.57
CA SER A 49 14.79 -0.73 2.28
C SER A 49 15.93 -1.43 1.53
N GLY A 50 16.33 -0.92 0.36
CA GLY A 50 17.41 -1.44 -0.48
C GLY A 50 18.73 -0.71 -0.33
#